data_AF-A0A947T4A5-F1
#
_entry.id   AF-A0A947T4A5-F1
#
_cell.length_a   1.000
_cell.length_b   1.000
_cell.length_c   1.000
_cell.angle_alpha   90.00
_cell.angle_beta   90.00
_cell.angle_gamma   90.00
#
_symmetry.space_group_name_H-M   'P 1'
#
loop_
_entity.id
_entity.type
_entity.pdbx_description
1 polymer ?
#
loop_
_entity_poly.entity_id
_entity_poly.type
_entity_poly.pdbx_seq_one_letter_code
_entity_poly.pdbx_strand_id
1 'polypeptide(L)'
;NTSPEQMKMFLTRLGFNTKMVITGDITQVDLPSGRASGLRQARTVLKDIEGIERVELTAEDVVRHRIVASIVEAYRLFEEKGDR
;
A
#
# COMPACT_ATOMS: atom_id res chain seq x y z
N ASN A 1 -1.74 7.62 2.03
CA ASN A 1 -2.14 8.99 2.50
C ASN A 1 -1.40 9.45 3.76
N THR A 2 -0.42 8.70 4.25
CA THR A 2 0.30 8.99 5.50
C THR A 2 1.67 9.56 5.19
N SER A 3 2.07 10.64 5.87
CA SER A 3 3.43 11.18 5.79
C SER A 3 4.47 10.39 6.62
N PRO A 4 5.76 10.52 6.33
CA PRO A 4 6.86 10.01 7.16
C PRO A 4 6.70 10.26 8.66
N GLU A 5 6.37 11.51 9.03
CA GLU A 5 6.29 11.92 10.43
C GLU A 5 5.12 11.26 11.14
N GLN A 6 3.97 11.18 10.47
CA GLN A 6 2.78 10.49 10.98
C GLN A 6 3.01 8.98 11.12
N MET A 7 3.69 8.37 10.14
CA MET A 7 4.02 6.95 10.18
C MET A 7 4.96 6.64 11.35
N LYS A 8 6.02 7.45 11.53
CA LYS A 8 6.93 7.33 12.68
C LYS A 8 6.17 7.47 14.00
N MET A 9 5.33 8.50 14.13
CA MET A 9 4.51 8.73 15.32
C MET A 9 3.62 7.52 15.65
N PHE A 10 3.04 6.88 14.63
CA PHE A 10 2.20 5.70 14.80
C PHE A 10 3.00 4.47 15.24
N LEU A 11 4.09 4.14 14.54
CA LEU A 11 4.94 2.98 14.83
C LEU A 11 5.48 3.00 16.26
N THR A 12 5.81 4.18 16.78
CA THR A 12 6.33 4.34 18.16
C THR A 12 5.28 4.19 19.25
N ARG A 13 4.01 3.95 18.92
CA ARG A 13 2.93 3.71 19.89
C ARG A 13 2.69 2.24 20.19
N LEU A 14 3.47 1.33 19.60
CA LEU A 14 3.36 -0.11 19.86
C LEU A 14 3.68 -0.39 21.34
N GLY A 15 2.72 -0.98 22.06
CA GLY A 15 2.84 -1.31 23.49
C GLY A 15 3.04 -2.80 23.74
N PHE A 16 3.27 -3.18 24.99
CA PHE A 16 3.38 -4.58 25.40
C PHE A 16 2.11 -5.38 25.10
N ASN A 17 2.27 -6.65 24.71
CA ASN A 17 1.17 -7.56 24.37
C ASN A 17 0.23 -7.05 23.26
N THR A 18 0.72 -6.21 22.35
CA THR A 18 -0.04 -5.74 21.19
C THR A 18 0.56 -6.25 19.88
N LYS A 19 -0.27 -6.28 18.83
CA LYS A 19 0.17 -6.49 17.45
C LYS A 19 -0.28 -5.29 16.63
N MET A 20 0.53 -4.92 15.64
CA MET A 20 0.22 -3.83 14.71
C MET A 20 0.31 -4.37 13.30
N VAL A 21 -0.71 -4.08 12.49
CA VAL A 21 -0.74 -4.41 11.07
C VAL A 21 -0.97 -3.10 10.32
N ILE A 22 -0.08 -2.80 9.38
CA ILE A 22 -0.19 -1.63 8.52
C ILE A 22 -0.47 -2.15 7.11
N THR A 23 -1.58 -1.72 6.53
CA THR A 23 -1.96 -2.06 5.15
C THR A 23 -1.96 -0.80 4.29
N GLY A 24 -1.74 -0.99 3.00
CA GLY A 24 -1.85 0.09 2.03
C GLY A 24 -1.30 -0.30 0.66
N ASP A 25 -1.73 0.45 -0.34
CA ASP A 25 -1.22 0.34 -1.71
C ASP A 25 -0.09 1.37 -1.91
N ILE A 26 1.07 0.90 -2.35
CA ILE A 26 2.25 1.74 -2.55
C ILE A 26 2.11 2.67 -3.77
N THR A 27 1.20 2.36 -4.69
CA THR A 27 0.91 3.13 -5.90
C THR A 27 -0.02 4.31 -5.60
N GLN A 28 -0.83 4.22 -4.55
CA GLN A 28 -1.77 5.25 -4.13
C GLN A 28 -1.14 6.21 -3.12
N VAL A 29 -0.81 7.42 -3.57
CA VAL A 29 -0.23 8.48 -2.75
C VAL A 29 -1.09 9.73 -2.83
N ASP A 30 -2.10 9.83 -1.97
CA ASP A 30 -2.98 11.03 -1.90
C ASP A 30 -2.38 12.13 -1.01
N LEU A 31 -1.07 12.37 -1.12
CA LEU A 31 -0.38 13.44 -0.41
C LEU A 31 -0.15 14.63 -1.33
N PRO A 32 -0.05 15.87 -0.80
CA PRO A 32 0.33 17.03 -1.58
C PRO A 32 1.62 16.79 -2.37
N SER A 33 1.69 17.32 -3.59
CA SER A 33 2.81 17.14 -4.52
C SER A 33 4.16 17.43 -3.84
N GLY A 34 5.12 16.54 -4.06
CA GLY A 34 6.47 16.64 -3.49
C GLY A 34 6.62 16.05 -2.09
N ARG A 35 5.54 15.63 -1.42
CA ARG A 35 5.64 14.96 -0.13
C ARG A 35 5.90 13.46 -0.30
N ALA A 36 6.92 12.95 0.38
CA ALA A 36 7.21 11.52 0.42
C ALA A 36 6.07 10.74 1.09
N SER A 37 5.83 9.51 0.64
CA SER A 37 4.89 8.59 1.30
C SER A 37 5.54 7.94 2.52
N GLY A 38 4.86 7.99 3.66
CA GLY A 38 5.27 7.32 4.90
C GLY A 38 5.29 5.80 4.75
N LEU A 39 4.39 5.21 3.97
CA LEU A 39 4.39 3.76 3.71
C LEU A 39 5.61 3.35 2.88
N ARG A 40 5.93 4.10 1.81
CA ARG A 40 7.13 3.88 1.01
C ARG A 40 8.40 3.97 1.86
N GLN A 41 8.49 4.99 2.70
CA GLN A 41 9.66 5.18 3.57
C GLN A 41 9.76 4.09 4.65
N ALA A 42 8.65 3.70 5.28
CA ALA A 42 8.64 2.64 6.29
C ALA A 42 9.13 1.30 5.71
N ARG A 43 8.78 0.97 4.47
CA ARG A 43 9.33 -0.21 3.75
C ARG A 43 10.85 -0.11 3.53
N THR A 44 11.47 1.06 3.57
CA THR A 44 12.94 1.14 3.52
C THR A 44 13.52 1.08 4.94
N VAL A 45 12.99 1.89 5.84
CA VAL A 45 13.53 2.08 7.21
C VAL A 45 13.40 0.83 8.07
N LEU A 46 12.31 0.07 7.94
CA LEU A 46 12.01 -1.08 8.80
C LEU A 46 12.54 -2.41 8.21
N LYS A 47 13.53 -2.39 7.31
CA LYS A 47 13.90 -3.59 6.51
C LYS A 47 14.60 -4.65 7.33
N ASP A 48 15.45 -4.21 8.23
CA ASP A 48 16.35 -5.09 8.97
C ASP A 48 15.99 -5.13 10.47
N ILE A 49 14.74 -4.79 10.81
CA ILE A 49 14.24 -4.83 12.19
C ILE A 49 13.62 -6.20 12.47
N GLU A 50 14.22 -6.92 13.41
CA GLU A 50 13.69 -8.20 13.89
C GLU A 50 12.27 -8.06 14.45
N GLY A 51 11.39 -9.00 14.10
CA GLY A 51 9.99 -9.01 14.54
C GLY A 51 9.02 -8.19 13.67
N ILE A 52 9.48 -7.59 12.57
CA ILE A 52 8.62 -6.94 11.57
C ILE A 52 8.65 -7.74 10.27
N GLU A 53 7.48 -8.21 9.83
CA GLU A 53 7.32 -8.95 8.57
C GLU A 53 6.64 -8.10 7.50
N ARG A 54 6.96 -8.36 6.22
CA ARG A 54 6.38 -7.64 5.08
C ARG A 54 5.65 -8.60 4.18
N VAL A 55 4.36 -8.34 4.01
CA VAL A 55 3.53 -9.14 3.12
C VAL A 55 3.16 -8.28 1.92
N GLU A 56 3.69 -8.63 0.75
CA GLU A 56 3.31 -8.02 -0.52
C GLU A 56 2.27 -8.88 -1.19
N LEU A 57 1.08 -8.32 -1.37
CA LEU A 57 -0.02 -8.95 -2.09
C LEU A 57 0.00 -8.48 -3.54
N THR A 58 -0.25 -9.41 -4.46
CA THR A 58 -0.29 -9.20 -5.89
C THR A 58 -1.72 -9.25 -6.40
N ALA A 59 -1.91 -9.05 -7.71
CA ALA A 59 -3.22 -9.22 -8.34
C ALA A 59 -3.78 -10.65 -8.19
N GLU A 60 -2.91 -11.65 -8.07
CA GLU A 60 -3.27 -13.06 -7.91
C GLU A 60 -3.90 -13.36 -6.54
N ASP A 61 -3.54 -12.57 -5.52
CA ASP A 61 -4.05 -12.70 -4.16
C ASP A 61 -5.45 -12.08 -3.98
N VAL A 62 -5.97 -11.39 -5.01
CA VAL A 62 -7.24 -10.66 -4.91
C VAL A 62 -8.39 -11.49 -5.47
N VAL A 63 -9.17 -12.06 -4.56
CA VAL A 63 -10.44 -12.71 -4.90
C VAL A 63 -11.49 -11.65 -5.22
N ARG A 64 -11.94 -11.64 -6.48
CA ARG A 64 -12.98 -10.72 -6.96
C ARG A 64 -14.20 -11.51 -7.44
N HIS A 65 -15.37 -10.90 -7.28
CA HIS A 65 -16.57 -11.40 -7.95
C HIS A 65 -16.35 -11.39 -9.48
N ARG A 66 -16.86 -12.42 -10.19
CA ARG A 66 -16.61 -12.61 -11.64
C ARG A 66 -16.93 -11.35 -12.46
N ILE A 67 -18.05 -10.68 -12.16
CA ILE A 67 -18.45 -9.45 -12.86
C ILE A 67 -17.43 -8.32 -12.63
N VAL A 68 -16.92 -8.16 -11.41
CA VAL A 68 -15.95 -7.11 -11.08
C VAL A 68 -14.64 -7.36 -11.83
N ALA A 69 -14.17 -8.60 -11.91
CA ALA A 69 -12.99 -8.96 -12.70
C ALA A 69 -13.19 -8.61 -14.18
N SER A 70 -14.36 -8.94 -14.76
CA SER A 70 -14.69 -8.57 -16.15
C SER A 70 -14.74 -7.06 -16.38
N ILE A 71 -15.25 -6.28 -15.42
CA ILE A 71 -15.27 -4.80 -15.51
C ILE A 71 -13.84 -4.26 -15.50
N VAL A 72 -13.00 -4.70 -14.55
CA VAL A 72 -11.60 -4.25 -14.44
C VAL A 72 -10.83 -4.55 -15.73
N GLU A 73 -11.00 -5.75 -16.29
CA GLU A 73 -10.37 -6.13 -17.54
C GLU A 73 -10.85 -5.30 -18.74
N ALA A 74 -12.15 -4.99 -18.80
CA ALA A 74 -12.69 -4.14 -19.86
C ALA A 74 -12.10 -2.72 -19.82
N TYR A 75 -11.95 -2.13 -18.64
CA TYR A 75 -11.29 -0.82 -18.47
C TYR A 75 -9.80 -0.89 -18.80
N ARG A 76 -9.09 -1.93 -18.36
CA ARG A 76 -7.66 -2.13 -18.69
C ARG A 76 -7.45 -2.16 -20.21
N LEU A 77 -8.27 -2.93 -20.95
CA LEU A 77 -8.21 -3.00 -22.40
C LEU A 77 -8.57 -1.68 -23.10
N PHE A 78 -9.45 -0.88 -22.50
CA PHE A 78 -9.79 0.46 -22.99
C PHE A 78 -8.61 1.42 -22.84
N GLU A 79 -7.99 1.48 -21.66
CA GLU A 79 -6.83 2.32 -21.37
C GLU A 79 -5.61 1.94 -22.23
N GLU A 80 -5.35 0.64 -22.44
CA GLU A 80 -4.24 0.13 -23.27
C GLU A 80 -4.40 0.42 -24.76
N LYS A 81 -5.65 0.49 -25.23
CA LYS A 81 -5.93 0.86 -26.63
C LYS A 81 -5.68 2.33 -26.94
N GLY A 82 -5.37 3.13 -25.91
CA GLY A 82 -4.93 4.50 -26.03
C GLY A 82 -5.93 5.30 -26.85
N ASP A 83 -7.01 5.75 -26.20
CA ASP A 83 -7.90 6.75 -26.79
C ASP A 83 -7.04 7.95 -27.20
N ARG A 84 -6.85 8.06 -28.52
CA ARG A 84 -6.44 9.26 -29.25
C ARG A 84 -7.70 9.96 -29.71
#